data_AF-A0A9P7VHJ1-F1
#
_entry.id   AF-A0A9P7VHJ1-F1
#
_cell.length_a   1.000
_cell.length_b   1.000
_cell.length_c   1.000
_cell.angle_alpha   90.00
_cell.angle_beta   90.00
_cell.angle_gamma   90.00
#
_symmetry.space_group_name_H-M   'P 1'
#
loop_
_entity.id
_entity.type
_entity.pdbx_description
1 polymer ?
#
loop_
_entity_poly.entity_id
_entity_poly.type
_entity_poly.pdbx_seq_one_letter_code
_entity_poly.pdbx_strand_id
1 'polypeptide(L)' 'RYFLWMTMHDIYRIGAKWLNFAPQYHDHAYCTHCHNDLESMCHILTKCSSLGQNEI' A
#
# COMPACT_ATOMS: atom_id res chain seq x y z
N ARG A 1 -0.39 -12.19 9.06
CA ARG A 1 -1.16 -13.28 8.42
C ARG A 1 -2.48 -12.83 7.76
N TYR A 2 -3.18 -11.80 8.26
CA TYR A 2 -4.45 -11.33 7.69
C TYR A 2 -4.35 -10.34 6.53
N PHE A 3 -3.21 -9.66 6.36
CA PHE A 3 -3.06 -8.60 5.36
C PHE A 3 -3.44 -9.04 3.95
N LEU A 4 -2.92 -10.18 3.49
CA LEU A 4 -3.19 -10.69 2.13
C LEU A 4 -4.68 -10.97 1.93
N TRP A 5 -5.29 -11.69 2.89
CA TRP A 5 -6.71 -12.01 2.85
C TRP A 5 -7.59 -10.76 2.87
N MET A 6 -7.34 -9.83 3.79
CA MET A 6 -8.08 -8.57 3.91
C MET A 6 -7.93 -7.70 2.67
N THR A 7 -6.76 -7.68 2.05
CA THR A 7 -6.50 -6.91 0.83
C THR A 7 -7.17 -7.54 -0.38
N MET A 8 -7.10 -8.86 -0.53
CA MET A 8 -7.76 -9.61 -1.61
C MET A 8 -9.29 -9.50 -1.56
N HIS A 9 -9.86 -9.45 -0.36
CA HIS A 9 -11.30 -9.25 -0.15
C HIS A 9 -11.72 -7.77 -0.06
N ASP A 10 -10.84 -6.88 -0.51
CA ASP A 10 -11.05 -5.44 -0.55
C ASP A 10 -11.39 -4.75 0.79
N ILE A 11 -11.20 -5.44 1.91
CA ILE A 11 -11.47 -4.94 3.27
C ILE A 11 -10.51 -3.81 3.63
N TYR A 12 -9.24 -3.94 3.25
CA TYR A 12 -8.26 -2.87 3.44
C TYR A 12 -8.26 -1.87 2.30
N ARG A 13 -8.10 -0.60 2.69
CA ARG A 13 -7.86 0.51 1.77
C ARG A 13 -6.36 0.64 1.55
N ILE A 14 -5.94 0.44 0.32
CA ILE A 14 -4.55 0.60 -0.11
C ILE A 14 -4.55 1.30 -1.48
N GLY A 15 -3.47 2.03 -1.77
CA GLY A 15 -3.22 2.62 -3.08
C GLY A 15 -4.38 3.47 -3.59
N ALA A 16 -4.81 3.20 -4.82
CA ALA A 16 -5.85 3.97 -5.52
C ALA A 16 -7.18 4.07 -4.77
N LYS A 17 -7.48 3.16 -3.83
CA LYS A 17 -8.70 3.26 -3.01
C LYS A 17 -8.76 4.53 -2.17
N TRP A 18 -7.60 5.07 -1.77
CA TRP A 18 -7.52 6.33 -1.03
C TRP A 18 -7.81 7.54 -1.91
N LEU A 19 -7.59 7.45 -3.22
CA LEU A 19 -7.86 8.54 -4.17
C LEU A 19 -9.35 8.81 -4.38
N ASN A 20 -10.21 7.83 -4.03
CA ASN A 20 -11.66 7.99 -4.07
C ASN A 20 -12.21 8.81 -2.88
N PHE A 21 -11.34 9.19 -1.93
CA PHE A 21 -11.70 10.01 -0.77
C PHE A 21 -11.32 11.48 -0.98
N ALA A 22 -11.68 12.30 0.00
CA ALA A 22 -11.33 13.71 -0.01
C ALA A 22 -9.79 13.90 -0.06
N PRO A 23 -9.30 14.99 -0.68
CA PRO A 23 -7.87 15.16 -1.02
C PRO A 23 -6.90 15.00 0.15
N GLN A 24 -7.32 15.31 1.38
CA GLN A 24 -6.48 15.16 2.58
C GLN A 24 -6.07 13.70 2.88
N TYR A 25 -6.70 12.72 2.23
CA TYR A 25 -6.37 11.30 2.39
C TYR A 25 -5.49 10.75 1.25
N HIS A 26 -5.24 11.53 0.20
CA HIS A 26 -4.54 11.04 -0.99
C HIS A 26 -3.10 10.64 -0.70
N ASP A 27 -2.46 11.24 0.31
CA ASP A 27 -1.11 10.87 0.74
C ASP A 27 -1.02 9.40 1.19
N HIS A 28 -2.12 8.82 1.70
CA HIS A 28 -2.17 7.39 2.06
C HIS A 28 -2.18 6.46 0.84
N ALA A 29 -2.42 6.98 -0.37
CA ALA A 29 -2.36 6.20 -1.59
C ALA A 29 -0.93 5.85 -2.01
N TYR A 30 0.07 6.53 -1.45
CA TYR A 30 1.44 6.50 -1.95
C TYR A 30 2.43 6.02 -0.90
N CYS A 31 3.48 5.33 -1.35
CA CYS A 31 4.54 4.86 -0.48
C CYS A 31 5.55 5.97 -0.22
N THR A 32 5.76 6.29 1.06
CA THR A 32 6.80 7.23 1.50
C THR A 32 8.22 6.69 1.35
N HIS A 33 8.40 5.37 1.22
CA HIS A 33 9.70 4.72 1.05
C HIS A 33 10.13 4.56 -0.41
N CYS A 34 9.19 4.62 -1.36
CA CYS A 34 9.42 4.29 -2.78
C CYS A 34 9.12 5.48 -3.70
N HIS A 35 9.65 6.66 -3.38
CA HIS A 35 9.49 7.88 -4.20
C HIS A 35 8.03 8.20 -4.58
N ASN A 36 7.09 7.95 -3.67
CA ASN A 36 5.68 8.21 -3.87
C ASN A 36 5.01 7.31 -4.94
N ASP A 37 5.53 6.11 -5.16
CA ASP A 37 4.84 5.07 -5.94
C ASP A 37 3.52 4.67 -5.28
N LEU A 38 2.53 4.28 -6.09
CA LEU A 38 1.22 3.86 -5.60
C LEU A 38 1.34 2.59 -4.73
N GLU A 39 0.81 2.65 -3.50
CA GLU A 39 0.78 1.57 -2.49
C GLU A 39 -0.21 0.44 -2.89
N SER A 40 0.12 -0.31 -3.93
CA SER A 40 -0.64 -1.50 -4.34
C SER A 40 -0.19 -2.76 -3.59
N MET A 41 -1.01 -3.82 -3.59
CA MET A 41 -0.62 -5.10 -3.01
C MET A 41 0.66 -5.66 -3.64
N CYS A 42 0.81 -5.53 -4.96
CA CYS A 42 2.03 -5.92 -5.66
C CYS A 42 3.23 -5.09 -5.20
N HIS A 43 3.06 -3.78 -5.05
CA HIS A 43 4.10 -2.90 -4.51
C HIS A 43 4.54 -3.36 -3.12
N ILE A 44 3.59 -3.43 -2.18
CA ILE A 44 3.82 -3.78 -0.77
C ILE A 44 4.55 -5.12 -0.63
N LEU A 45 4.18 -6.13 -1.43
CA LEU A 45 4.70 -7.50 -1.28
C LEU A 45 5.98 -7.79 -2.06
N THR A 46 6.25 -7.09 -3.18
CA THR A 46 7.30 -7.53 -4.12
C THR A 46 8.25 -6.43 -4.59
N LYS A 47 7.91 -5.16 -4.37
CA LYS A 47 8.69 -4.02 -4.90
C LYS A 47 9.09 -3.00 -3.85
N CYS A 48 8.40 -2.98 -2.70
CA CYS A 48 8.61 -1.97 -1.67
C CYS A 48 10.01 -2.09 -1.07
N SER A 49 10.70 -0.96 -0.94
CA SER A 49 12.04 -0.82 -0.36
C SER A 49 12.03 -0.69 1.17
N SER A 50 10.88 -0.89 1.81
CA SER A 50 10.78 -0.84 3.28
C SER A 50 11.70 -1.88 3.91
N LEU A 51 12.38 -1.49 5.00
CA LEU A 51 13.42 -2.29 5.67
C LEU A 51 12.95 -3.71 6.01
N GLY A 52 11.69 -3.86 6.43
CA GLY A 52 11.11 -5.15 6.81
C GLY A 52 10.89 -6.15 5.66
N GLN A 53 11.05 -5.73 4.39
CA GLN A 53 11.04 -6.66 3.24
C GLN A 53 12.41 -7.29 2.98
N ASN A 54 13.49 -6.73 3.52
CA ASN A 54 14.86 -7.24 3.34
C ASN A 54 15.34 -8.12 4.50
N GLU A 55 14.51 -8.31 5.53
CA GLU A 55 14.81 -9.13 6.71
C GLU A 55 14.04 -10.46 6.61
N ILE A 56 14.73 -11.60 6.63
CA ILE A 56 14.18 -12.96 6.60
C ILE A 56 14.37 -13.63 7.96
#